data_AF-A0A358C7B5-F1
#
_entry.id   AF-A0A358C7B5-F1
#
_cell.length_a   1.000
_cell.length_b   1.000
_cell.length_c   1.000
_cell.angle_alpha   90.00
_cell.angle_beta   90.00
_cell.angle_gamma   90.00
#
_symmetry.space_group_name_H-M   'P 1'
#
loop_
_entity.id
_entity.type
_entity.pdbx_description
1 polymer ?
#
loop_
_entity_poly.entity_id
_entity_poly.type
_entity_poly.pdbx_seq_one_letter_code
_entity_poly.pdbx_strand_id
1 'polypeptide(L)'
;EISRQMLSQIEGMIAKIKWSRRDVAEFAGRYLSEPKPNVFFDPPEAPLARAAFNKQANRHGVALNPKSRLLFAGGRFFINGEAFTAAADETAALKHLADQRRLAPPLPAALRERFHDWYEAGWLEIDAA
;
A
#
# COMPACT_ATOMS: atom_id res chain seq x y z
N GLU A 1 8.92 -14.28 35.74
CA GLU A 1 9.05 -12.83 35.94
C GLU A 1 10.28 -12.34 35.17
N ILE A 2 10.21 -11.19 34.49
CA ILE A 2 11.39 -10.61 33.82
C ILE A 2 12.27 -9.97 34.89
N SER A 3 13.58 -10.27 34.90
CA SER A 3 14.47 -9.74 35.94
C SER A 3 14.67 -8.23 35.81
N ARG A 4 14.86 -7.52 36.93
CA ARG A 4 15.13 -6.08 36.92
C ARG A 4 16.39 -5.72 36.11
N GLN A 5 17.41 -6.58 36.17
CA GLN A 5 18.63 -6.39 35.40
C GLN A 5 18.37 -6.47 33.88
N MET A 6 17.54 -7.42 33.44
CA MET A 6 17.14 -7.54 32.05
C MET A 6 16.32 -6.33 31.60
N LEU A 7 15.37 -5.85 32.41
CA LEU A 7 14.60 -4.64 32.10
C LEU A 7 15.50 -3.40 31.97
N SER A 8 16.44 -3.20 32.90
CA SER A 8 17.37 -2.07 32.86
C SER A 8 18.30 -2.11 31.65
N GLN A 9 18.76 -3.31 31.24
CA GLN A 9 19.52 -3.48 30.01
C GLN A 9 18.69 -3.10 28.77
N ILE A 10 17.45 -3.57 28.68
CA ILE A 10 16.54 -3.25 27.56
C ILE A 10 16.23 -1.75 27.52
N GLU A 11 15.93 -1.13 28.67
CA GLU A 11 15.69 0.31 28.77
C GLU A 11 16.89 1.12 28.27
N GLY A 12 18.10 0.75 28.69
CA GLY A 12 19.34 1.38 28.22
C GLY A 12 19.61 1.17 26.72
N MET A 13 19.13 0.08 26.12
CA MET A 13 19.18 -0.14 24.68
C MET A 13 18.17 0.74 23.94
N ILE A 14 16.92 0.79 24.41
CA ILE A 14 15.84 1.59 23.81
C ILE A 14 16.16 3.08 23.89
N ALA A 15 16.70 3.57 25.01
CA ALA A 15 17.06 4.98 25.21
C ALA A 15 18.11 5.50 24.20
N LYS A 16 18.89 4.60 23.58
CA LYS A 16 19.87 4.96 22.55
C LYS A 16 19.26 5.11 21.16
N ILE A 17 18.03 4.63 20.95
CA ILE A 17 17.35 4.69 19.66
C ILE A 17 16.75 6.09 19.48
N LYS A 18 17.31 6.86 18.54
CA LYS A 18 16.77 8.15 18.14
C LYS A 18 15.84 7.97 16.95
N TRP A 19 14.54 8.10 17.19
CA TRP A 19 13.54 8.05 16.14
C TRP A 19 13.48 9.38 15.39
N SER A 20 13.75 9.35 14.09
CA SER A 20 13.48 10.50 13.21
C SER A 20 12.00 10.53 12.82
N ARG A 21 11.53 11.67 12.30
CA ARG A 21 10.18 11.76 11.70
C ARG A 21 9.98 10.75 10.56
N ARG A 22 11.04 10.41 9.84
CA ARG A 22 11.00 9.40 8.77
C ARG A 22 10.77 8.01 9.34
N ASP A 23 11.44 7.65 10.43
CA ASP A 23 11.29 6.34 11.08
C ASP A 23 9.86 6.17 11.63
N VAL A 24 9.33 7.23 12.24
CA VAL A 24 7.94 7.25 12.71
C VAL A 24 6.96 7.11 11.55
N ALA A 25 7.17 7.81 10.44
CA ALA A 25 6.31 7.69 9.25
C ALA A 25 6.36 6.29 8.62
N GLU A 26 7.55 5.67 8.53
CA GLU A 26 7.69 4.32 7.98
C GLU A 26 7.01 3.28 8.89
N PHE A 27 7.20 3.38 10.21
CA PHE A 27 6.52 2.51 11.17
C PHE A 27 5.00 2.68 11.12
N ALA A 28 4.52 3.92 11.26
CA ALA A 28 3.09 4.21 11.28
C ALA A 28 2.43 3.82 9.95
N GLY A 29 3.06 4.12 8.82
CA GLY A 29 2.52 3.78 7.50
C GLY A 29 2.36 2.28 7.29
N ARG A 30 3.35 1.46 7.67
CA ARG A 30 3.25 0.00 7.58
C ARG A 30 2.20 -0.54 8.55
N TYR A 31 2.33 -0.21 9.83
CA TYR A 31 1.42 -0.69 10.87
C TYR A 31 -0.05 -0.29 10.61
N LEU A 32 -0.28 0.96 10.18
CA LEU A 32 -1.60 1.48 9.85
C LEU A 32 -2.06 1.13 8.44
N SER A 33 -1.31 0.40 7.61
CA SER A 33 -1.81 -0.12 6.33
C SER A 33 -2.00 -1.63 6.38
N GLU A 34 -1.26 -2.33 7.24
CA GLU A 34 -1.32 -3.78 7.40
C GLU A 34 -2.76 -4.25 7.68
N PRO A 35 -3.23 -5.27 6.94
CA PRO A 35 -4.53 -5.88 7.20
C PRO A 35 -4.51 -6.58 8.57
N LYS A 36 -5.67 -6.72 9.19
CA LYS A 36 -5.78 -7.54 10.40
C LYS A 36 -5.40 -9.00 10.06
N PRO A 37 -4.86 -9.79 11.02
CA PRO A 37 -4.43 -11.17 10.75
C PRO A 37 -5.50 -12.10 10.16
N ASN A 38 -6.78 -11.77 10.34
CA ASN A 38 -7.92 -12.54 9.83
C ASN A 38 -8.53 -11.96 8.53
N VAL A 39 -7.90 -10.96 7.93
CA VAL A 39 -8.33 -10.37 6.66
C VAL A 39 -7.51 -11.01 5.55
N PHE A 40 -8.21 -11.75 4.69
CA PHE A 40 -7.65 -12.37 3.50
C PHE A 40 -8.14 -11.61 2.27
N PHE A 41 -7.26 -11.46 1.28
CA PHE A 41 -7.62 -10.95 -0.04
C PHE A 41 -7.95 -12.13 -0.95
N ASP A 42 -8.96 -11.92 -1.79
CA ASP A 42 -9.47 -12.92 -2.72
C ASP A 42 -8.96 -12.52 -4.11
N PRO A 43 -7.79 -13.03 -4.56
CA PRO A 43 -7.30 -12.73 -5.88
C PRO A 43 -8.25 -13.29 -6.95
N PRO A 44 -8.27 -12.71 -8.17
CA PRO A 44 -9.10 -13.22 -9.26
C PRO A 44 -8.78 -14.70 -9.54
N GLU A 45 -9.81 -15.56 -9.62
CA GLU A 45 -9.62 -17.00 -9.89
C GLU A 45 -8.88 -17.27 -11.20
N ALA A 46 -9.14 -16.43 -12.21
CA ALA A 46 -8.45 -16.42 -13.49
C ALA A 46 -7.96 -14.99 -13.79
N PRO A 47 -6.75 -14.61 -13.32
CA PRO A 47 -6.25 -13.26 -13.53
C PRO A 47 -6.07 -12.98 -15.02
N LEU A 48 -6.47 -11.78 -15.44
CA LEU A 48 -6.23 -11.31 -16.79
C LEU A 48 -4.73 -11.18 -17.01
N ALA A 49 -4.26 -11.61 -18.19
CA ALA A 49 -2.92 -11.28 -18.64
C ALA A 49 -2.74 -9.75 -18.64
N ARG A 50 -1.53 -9.28 -18.28
CA ARG A 50 -1.20 -7.86 -18.13
C ARG A 50 -1.71 -6.95 -19.25
N ALA A 51 -1.59 -7.39 -20.52
CA ALA A 51 -2.08 -6.61 -21.67
C ALA A 51 -3.61 -6.46 -21.66
N ALA A 52 -4.34 -7.52 -21.31
CA ALA A 52 -5.79 -7.51 -21.20
C ALA A 52 -6.26 -6.68 -19.99
N PHE A 53 -5.59 -6.82 -18.83
CA PHE A 53 -5.82 -5.98 -17.66
C PHE A 53 -5.65 -4.50 -18.01
N ASN A 54 -4.50 -4.12 -18.59
CA ASN A 54 -4.22 -2.74 -18.98
C ASN A 54 -5.26 -2.18 -19.94
N LYS A 55 -5.73 -2.98 -20.91
CA LYS A 55 -6.79 -2.55 -21.83
C LYS A 55 -8.10 -2.25 -21.10
N GLN A 56 -8.52 -3.12 -20.19
CA GLN A 56 -9.78 -2.94 -19.45
C GLN A 56 -9.67 -1.83 -18.41
N ALA A 57 -8.59 -1.80 -17.63
CA ALA A 57 -8.34 -0.77 -16.62
C ALA A 57 -8.22 0.63 -17.26
N ASN A 58 -7.63 0.78 -18.44
CA ASN A 58 -7.63 2.07 -19.16
C ASN A 58 -8.98 2.45 -19.76
N ARG A 59 -9.94 1.52 -19.87
CA ARG A 59 -11.30 1.82 -20.35
C ARG A 59 -12.24 2.16 -19.20
N HIS A 60 -12.08 1.51 -18.05
CA HIS A 60 -13.04 1.59 -16.96
C HIS A 60 -12.51 2.31 -15.72
N GLY A 61 -11.19 2.38 -15.54
CA GLY A 61 -10.56 2.82 -14.30
C GLY A 61 -10.27 1.66 -13.35
N VAL A 62 -9.86 1.99 -12.14
CA VAL A 62 -9.55 1.03 -11.07
C VAL A 62 -10.09 1.49 -9.73
N ALA A 63 -10.40 0.53 -8.86
CA ALA A 63 -10.83 0.78 -7.49
C ALA A 63 -10.01 -0.06 -6.50
N LEU A 64 -9.73 0.48 -5.32
CA LEU A 64 -9.14 -0.29 -4.23
C LEU A 64 -10.18 -1.23 -3.64
N ASN A 65 -9.82 -2.51 -3.47
CA ASN A 65 -10.62 -3.45 -2.71
C ASN A 65 -11.00 -2.85 -1.34
N PRO A 66 -12.23 -3.01 -0.83
CA PRO A 66 -12.65 -2.45 0.46
C PRO A 66 -11.72 -2.79 1.64
N LYS A 67 -11.06 -3.96 1.58
CA LYS A 67 -10.09 -4.43 2.58
C LYS A 67 -8.71 -3.76 2.44
N SER A 68 -8.40 -3.18 1.28
CA SER A 68 -7.12 -2.51 1.00
C SER A 68 -7.05 -1.12 1.61
N ARG A 69 -5.87 -0.81 2.15
CA ARG A 69 -5.56 0.47 2.78
C ARG A 69 -4.28 1.06 2.20
N LEU A 70 -4.44 2.02 1.29
CA LEU A 70 -3.36 2.82 0.72
C LEU A 70 -3.22 4.12 1.50
N LEU A 71 -2.03 4.37 2.06
CA LEU A 71 -1.67 5.56 2.82
C LEU A 71 -0.43 6.21 2.22
N PHE A 72 -0.17 7.47 2.56
CA PHE A 72 1.04 8.16 2.13
C PHE A 72 1.53 9.20 3.14
N ALA A 73 2.83 9.47 3.10
CA ALA A 73 3.49 10.56 3.79
C ALA A 73 4.54 11.18 2.85
N GLY A 74 4.26 12.38 2.32
CA GLY A 74 5.10 12.99 1.28
C GLY A 74 5.06 12.20 -0.03
N GLY A 75 6.21 11.61 -0.43
CA GLY A 75 6.36 10.73 -1.59
C GLY A 75 6.49 9.24 -1.23
N ARG A 76 6.38 8.89 0.06
CA ARG A 76 6.38 7.51 0.54
C ARG A 76 4.94 7.02 0.65
N PHE A 77 4.66 5.85 0.13
CA PHE A 77 3.35 5.22 0.10
C PHE A 77 3.39 3.88 0.83
N PHE A 78 2.25 3.50 1.39
CA PHE A 78 2.08 2.28 2.17
C PHE A 78 0.79 1.61 1.76
N ILE A 79 0.83 0.31 1.46
CA ILE A 79 -0.36 -0.45 1.13
C ILE A 79 -0.26 -1.84 1.77
N ASN A 80 -1.27 -2.21 2.54
CA ASN A 80 -1.41 -3.54 3.11
C ASN A 80 -0.16 -4.04 3.87
N GLY A 81 0.58 -3.14 4.54
CA GLY A 81 1.80 -3.45 5.32
C GLY A 81 3.11 -3.27 4.52
N GLU A 82 3.02 -3.13 3.21
CA GLU A 82 4.15 -2.83 2.33
C GLU A 82 4.38 -1.34 2.17
N ALA A 83 5.61 -0.95 1.81
CA ALA A 83 5.99 0.45 1.66
C ALA A 83 6.88 0.67 0.44
N PHE A 84 6.55 1.67 -0.37
CA PHE A 84 7.28 2.02 -1.59
C PHE A 84 7.37 3.53 -1.78
N THR A 85 8.34 3.98 -2.58
CA THR A 85 8.51 5.39 -2.93
C THR A 85 8.00 5.56 -4.34
N ALA A 86 7.03 6.45 -4.55
CA ALA A 86 6.49 6.71 -5.87
C ALA A 86 7.41 7.64 -6.66
N ALA A 87 7.46 7.44 -7.97
CA ALA A 87 8.04 8.41 -8.87
C ALA A 87 7.18 9.69 -8.93
N ALA A 88 7.77 10.78 -9.43
CA ALA A 88 7.10 12.08 -9.45
C ALA A 88 5.82 12.07 -10.33
N ASP A 89 5.84 11.32 -11.43
CA ASP A 89 4.74 11.14 -12.38
C ASP A 89 3.65 10.17 -11.88
N GLU A 90 3.96 9.34 -10.87
CA GLU A 90 2.99 8.46 -10.20
C GLU A 90 2.27 9.15 -9.03
N THR A 91 2.96 10.08 -8.35
CA THR A 91 2.59 10.57 -7.02
C THR A 91 1.18 11.16 -6.98
N ALA A 92 0.80 12.00 -7.95
CA ALA A 92 -0.50 12.65 -7.96
C ALA A 92 -1.66 11.65 -8.09
N ALA A 93 -1.51 10.67 -8.98
CA ALA A 93 -2.51 9.64 -9.21
C ALA A 93 -2.64 8.68 -8.01
N LEU A 94 -1.53 8.32 -7.36
CA LEU A 94 -1.56 7.48 -6.16
C LEU A 94 -2.19 8.21 -4.95
N LYS A 95 -1.95 9.51 -4.77
CA LYS A 95 -2.64 10.29 -3.73
C LYS A 95 -4.14 10.34 -3.99
N HIS A 96 -4.54 10.60 -5.23
CA HIS A 96 -5.94 10.58 -5.62
C HIS A 96 -6.58 9.21 -5.35
N LEU A 97 -5.91 8.11 -5.74
CA LEU A 97 -6.38 6.76 -5.48
C LEU A 97 -6.45 6.45 -3.97
N ALA A 98 -5.52 6.94 -3.17
CA ALA A 98 -5.56 6.77 -1.70
C ALA A 98 -6.79 7.46 -1.08
N ASP A 99 -7.06 8.70 -1.50
CA ASP A 99 -8.13 9.53 -0.94
C ASP A 99 -9.52 9.13 -1.46
N GLN A 100 -9.65 8.93 -2.78
CA GLN A 100 -10.93 8.65 -3.43
C GLN A 100 -11.23 7.16 -3.58
N ARG A 101 -10.25 6.30 -3.29
CA ARG A 101 -10.29 4.83 -3.46
C ARG A 101 -10.58 4.35 -4.88
N ARG A 102 -10.65 5.26 -5.84
CA ARG A 102 -10.91 5.03 -7.25
C ARG A 102 -10.01 5.93 -8.08
N LEU A 103 -9.66 5.48 -9.27
CA LEU A 103 -8.93 6.27 -10.25
C LEU A 103 -9.55 6.04 -11.62
N ALA A 104 -10.17 7.11 -12.15
CA ALA A 104 -10.79 7.11 -13.46
C ALA A 104 -9.75 6.97 -14.59
N PRO A 105 -10.14 6.46 -15.77
CA PRO A 105 -9.27 6.43 -16.94
C PRO A 105 -9.01 7.84 -17.50
N PRO A 106 -7.92 8.06 -18.26
CA PRO A 106 -6.86 7.09 -18.57
C PRO A 106 -5.90 6.88 -17.41
N LEU A 107 -5.43 5.65 -17.22
CA LEU A 107 -4.48 5.34 -16.15
C LEU A 107 -3.05 5.70 -16.57
N PRO A 108 -2.24 6.31 -15.68
CA PRO A 108 -0.85 6.60 -15.96
C PRO A 108 -0.08 5.34 -16.36
N ALA A 109 0.72 5.42 -17.43
CA ALA A 109 1.50 4.28 -17.92
C ALA A 109 2.47 3.73 -16.86
N ALA A 110 3.07 4.62 -16.06
CA ALA A 110 3.98 4.27 -14.98
C ALA A 110 3.36 3.35 -13.92
N LEU A 111 2.04 3.46 -13.68
CA LEU A 111 1.34 2.68 -12.66
C LEU A 111 0.82 1.33 -13.14
N ARG A 112 0.91 1.02 -14.44
CA ARG A 112 0.28 -0.18 -15.03
C ARG A 112 0.82 -1.48 -14.46
N GLU A 113 2.14 -1.58 -14.29
CA GLU A 113 2.73 -2.78 -13.69
C GLU A 113 2.28 -2.94 -12.25
N ARG A 114 2.41 -1.88 -11.44
CA ARG A 114 1.97 -1.87 -10.04
C ARG A 114 0.50 -2.21 -9.86
N PHE A 115 -0.38 -1.67 -10.72
CA PHE A 115 -1.81 -1.96 -10.65
C PHE A 115 -2.15 -3.38 -11.06
N HIS A 116 -1.40 -3.96 -12.00
CA HIS A 116 -1.56 -5.37 -12.36
C HIS A 116 -1.12 -6.28 -11.21
N ASP A 117 0.01 -5.99 -10.56
CA ASP A 117 0.46 -6.72 -9.36
C ASP A 117 -0.58 -6.63 -8.22
N TRP A 118 -1.12 -5.44 -7.97
CA TRP A 118 -2.17 -5.25 -6.95
C TRP A 118 -3.49 -5.94 -7.32
N TYR A 119 -3.80 -6.04 -8.62
CA TYR A 119 -4.95 -6.81 -9.10
C TYR A 119 -4.75 -8.31 -8.87
N GLU A 120 -3.58 -8.84 -9.20
CA GLU A 120 -3.24 -10.26 -8.96
C GLU A 120 -3.20 -10.60 -7.46
N ALA A 121 -2.87 -9.64 -6.60
CA ALA A 121 -2.92 -9.78 -5.15
C ALA A 121 -4.34 -9.59 -4.56
N GLY A 122 -5.34 -9.21 -5.36
CA GLY A 122 -6.71 -8.91 -4.90
C GLY A 122 -6.85 -7.58 -4.14
N TRP A 123 -5.84 -6.71 -4.19
CA TRP A 123 -5.83 -5.42 -3.50
C TRP A 123 -6.57 -4.33 -4.27
N LEU A 124 -6.65 -4.50 -5.58
CA LEU A 124 -7.22 -3.56 -6.53
C LEU A 124 -8.07 -4.34 -7.54
N GLU A 125 -9.12 -3.71 -8.04
CA GLU A 125 -10.00 -4.27 -9.06
C GLU A 125 -10.18 -3.28 -10.23
N ILE A 126 -10.54 -3.80 -11.40
CA ILE A 126 -11.00 -2.96 -12.50
C ILE A 126 -12.34 -2.37 -12.06
N ASP A 127 -12.48 -1.06 -12.22
CA ASP A 127 -13.70 -0.39 -11.77
C ASP A 127 -14.91 -0.89 -12.59
N ALA A 128 -15.86 -1.53 -11.93
CA ALA A 128 -17.18 -1.75 -12.47
C ALA A 128 -18.00 -0.49 -12.13
N ALA A 129 -18.11 0.42 -13.10
CA ALA A 129 -18.88 1.66 -12.96
C ALA A 129 -20.24 1.43 -12.29
#